data_AF-F5YFP0-F1
#
_entry.id   AF-F5YFP0-F1
#
_cell.length_a   1.000
_cell.length_b   1.000
_cell.length_c   1.000
_cell.angle_alpha   90.00
_cell.angle_beta   90.00
_cell.angle_gamma   90.00
#
_symmetry.space_group_name_H-M   'P 1'
#
loop_
_entity.id
_entity.type
_entity.pdbx_description
1 polymer ?
#
loop_
_entity_poly.entity_id
_entity_poly.type
_entity_poly.pdbx_seq_one_letter_code
_entity_poly.pdbx_strand_id
1 'polypeptide(L)' 'MKKYKSPIFKHIHQEATDRFEAGAITAEEMHRYDAFCLVSPADTPTVHALRSAAMTASPGTSRGRSAK' A
#
# COMPACT_ATOMS: atom_id res chain seq x y z
N MET A 1 7.86 0.28 7.48
CA MET A 1 8.99 0.99 6.84
C MET A 1 8.44 2.15 6.02
N LYS A 2 8.97 3.37 6.18
CA LYS A 2 8.62 4.53 5.34
C LYS A 2 8.94 4.20 3.88
N LYS A 3 7.99 4.44 2.97
CA LYS A 3 8.16 4.25 1.52
C LYS A 3 8.35 5.62 0.90
N TYR A 4 9.51 5.86 0.31
CA TYR A 4 9.84 7.11 -0.35
C TYR A 4 9.47 7.05 -1.83
N LYS A 5 9.03 8.17 -2.40
CA LYS A 5 8.71 8.27 -3.84
C LYS A 5 9.95 8.03 -4.72
N SER A 6 11.14 8.39 -4.22
CA SER A 6 12.43 8.26 -4.90
C SER A 6 13.56 8.24 -3.85
N PRO A 7 14.72 7.61 -4.14
CA PRO A 7 15.89 7.66 -3.27
C PRO A 7 16.32 9.09 -2.89
N ILE A 8 16.15 10.06 -3.79
CA ILE A 8 16.51 11.47 -3.55
C ILE A 8 15.67 12.05 -2.41
N PHE A 9 14.38 11.71 -2.35
CA PHE A 9 13.50 12.18 -1.29
C PHE A 9 13.84 11.61 0.08
N LYS A 10 14.55 10.47 0.14
CA LYS A 10 15.09 9.97 1.41
C LYS A 10 16.14 10.93 1.97
N HIS A 11 17.03 11.45 1.13
CA HIS A 11 18.04 12.42 1.55
C HIS A 11 17.42 13.74 1.99
N ILE A 12 16.48 14.27 1.20
CA ILE A 12 15.76 15.51 1.53
C ILE A 12 14.99 15.36 2.85
N HIS A 13 14.33 14.21 3.04
CA HIS A 13 13.58 13.92 4.27
C HIS A 13 14.48 13.79 5.49
N GLN A 14 15.68 13.24 5.32
CA GLN A 14 16.68 13.18 6.39
C GLN A 14 17.15 14.57 6.79
N GLU A 15 17.49 15.44 5.83
CA GLU A 15 17.87 16.82 6.13
C GLU A 15 16.75 17.60 6.85
N ALA A 16 15.50 17.36 6.48
CA ALA A 16 14.35 17.94 7.17
C ALA A 16 14.22 17.40 8.61
N THR A 17 14.49 16.11 8.82
CA THR A 17 14.49 15.48 10.16
C THR A 17 15.57 16.11 11.03
N ASP A 18 16.79 16.30 10.52
CA ASP A 18 17.89 16.90 11.26
C ASP A 18 17.54 18.36 11.66
N ARG A 19 16.88 19.11 10.76
CA ARG A 19 16.37 20.46 11.06
C ARG A 19 15.24 20.46 12.09
N PHE A 20 14.39 19.44 12.10
CA PHE A 20 13.33 19.29 13.09
C PHE A 20 13.91 18.98 14.48
N GLU A 21 14.90 18.10 14.56
CA GLU A 21 15.61 17.80 15.81
C GLU A 21 16.39 19.01 16.34
N ALA A 22 16.91 19.85 15.45
CA ALA A 22 17.52 21.12 15.80
C ALA A 22 16.50 22.21 16.23
N GLY A 23 15.19 21.94 16.15
CA GLY A 23 14.13 22.90 16.45
C GLY A 23 14.01 24.04 15.44
N ALA A 24 14.62 23.89 14.25
CA ALA A 24 14.60 24.90 13.20
C ALA A 24 13.30 24.88 12.38
N ILE A 25 12.57 23.76 12.39
CA ILE A 25 11.24 23.64 11.78
C ILE A 25 10.23 23.01 12.75
N THR A 26 8.97 23.36 12.56
CA THR A 26 7.84 22.92 13.37
C THR A 26 7.36 21.52 12.96
N ALA A 27 6.57 20.88 13.84
CA ALA A 27 5.94 19.59 13.54
C ALA A 27 5.02 19.67 12.31
N GLU A 28 4.36 20.81 12.09
CA GLU A 28 3.49 21.06 10.94
C GLU A 28 4.28 21.09 9.63
N GLU A 29 5.46 21.72 9.63
CA GLU A 29 6.36 21.71 8.49
C GLU A 29 6.92 20.32 8.22
N MET A 30 7.32 19.59 9.26
CA MET A 30 7.77 18.21 9.14
C MET A 30 6.69 17.30 8.52
N HIS A 31 5.43 17.49 8.90
CA HIS A 31 4.30 16.77 8.31
C HIS A 31 4.13 17.06 6.80
N ARG A 32 4.41 18.28 6.34
CA ARG A 32 4.41 18.61 4.90
C ARG A 32 5.56 17.90 4.16
N TYR A 33 6.74 17.81 4.77
CA TYR A 33 7.87 17.06 4.21
C TYR A 33 7.56 15.56 4.12
N ASP A 34 6.92 14.98 5.13
CA ASP A 34 6.44 13.59 5.08
C ASP A 34 5.48 13.39 3.88
N ALA A 35 4.48 14.25 3.70
CA ALA A 35 3.53 14.16 2.58
C ALA A 35 4.21 14.33 1.20
N PHE A 36 5.24 15.17 1.12
CA PHE A 36 5.98 15.40 -0.11
C PHE A 36 6.89 14.20 -0.45
N CYS A 37 7.65 13.69 0.52
CA CYS A 37 8.71 12.71 0.31
C CYS A 37 8.20 11.25 0.29
N LEU A 38 7.12 10.97 1.03
CA LEU A 38 6.59 9.63 1.18
C LEU A 38 5.55 9.31 0.11
N VAL A 39 5.52 8.04 -0.31
CA VAL A 39 4.43 7.51 -1.13
C VAL A 39 3.17 7.55 -0.28
N SER A 40 2.18 8.32 -0.72
CA SER A 40 0.91 8.41 0.00
C SER A 40 0.22 7.04 -0.05
N PRO A 41 -0.31 6.52 1.08
CA PRO A 41 -1.09 5.28 1.06
C PRO A 41 -2.39 5.41 0.23
N ALA A 42 -2.78 6.63 -0.16
CA ALA A 42 -3.89 6.86 -1.08
C ALA A 42 -3.60 6.43 -2.53
N ASP A 43 -2.33 6.26 -2.90
CA ASP A 43 -1.91 5.82 -4.25
C ASP A 43 -1.70 4.31 -4.36
N THR A 44 -1.74 3.57 -3.25
CA THR A 44 -2.00 2.14 -3.38
C THR A 44 -3.47 1.99 -3.73
N PRO A 45 -3.84 1.40 -4.89
CA PRO A 45 -5.23 1.03 -5.08
C PRO A 45 -5.58 0.15 -3.89
N THR A 46 -6.47 0.64 -3.04
CA THR A 46 -7.21 -0.19 -2.11
C THR A 46 -7.99 -1.13 -2.99
N VAL A 47 -7.35 -2.23 -3.40
CA VAL A 47 -8.03 -3.39 -3.90
C VAL A 47 -8.83 -3.84 -2.69
N HIS A 48 -10.05 -3.33 -2.57
CA HIS A 48 -11.10 -4.02 -1.87
C HIS A 48 -11.02 -5.42 -2.44
N ALA A 49 -10.45 -6.34 -1.68
CA ALA A 49 -10.58 -7.75 -1.95
C ALA A 49 -12.09 -7.98 -1.91
N LEU A 50 -12.71 -7.89 -3.08
CA LEU A 50 -14.01 -8.44 -3.35
C LEU A 50 -13.85 -9.87 -2.84
N ARG A 51 -14.52 -10.20 -1.73
CA ARG A 51 -14.71 -11.59 -1.35
C ARG A 51 -15.44 -12.19 -2.55
N SER A 52 -14.69 -12.72 -3.50
CA SER A 52 -15.18 -13.71 -4.44
C SER A 52 -15.59 -14.87 -3.55
N ALA A 53 -16.86 -14.87 -3.16
CA ALA A 53 -17.55 -16.09 -2.78
C ALA A 53 -17.57 -16.93 -4.06
N ALA A 54 -16.46 -17.66 -4.26
CA ALA A 54 -16.31 -18.61 -5.31
C ALA A 54 -17.44 -19.64 -5.14
N MET A 55 -18.18 -19.79 -6.23
CA MET A 55 -19.23 -20.76 -6.41
C MET A 55 -18.76 -22.14 -5.93
N THR A 56 -19.38 -22.68 -4.88
CA THR A 56 -19.44 -24.12 -4.68
C THR A 56 -20.43 -24.68 -5.70
N ALA A 57 -19.98 -24.80 -6.95
CA ALA A 57 -20.59 -25.73 -7.88
C ALA A 57 -20.36 -27.14 -7.32
N SER A 58 -21.43 -27.80 -6.89
CA SER A 58 -21.41 -29.20 -6.47
C SER A 58 -20.83 -30.08 -7.59
N PRO A 59 -19.78 -30.87 -7.35
CA PRO A 59 -19.38 -31.93 -8.26
C PRO A 59 -20.32 -33.12 -8.05
N GLY A 60 -21.48 -33.09 -8.71
CA GLY A 60 -22.36 -34.25 -8.85
C GLY A 60 -21.84 -35.19 -9.94
N THR A 61 -20.70 -35.84 -9.70
CA THR A 61 -20.19 -36.91 -10.58
C THR A 61 -20.67 -38.26 -10.07
N SER A 62 -21.65 -38.87 -10.76
CA SER A 62 -21.94 -40.32 -10.87
C SER A 62 -23.39 -40.44 -11.39
N ARG A 63 -23.80 -41.23 -12.39
CA ARG A 63 -23.38 -42.53 -12.91
C ARG A 63 -23.76 -42.61 -14.40
N GLY A 64 -22.89 -43.26 -15.19
CA GLY A 64 -23.29 -44.32 -16.12
C GLY A 64 -23.99 -43.93 -17.42
N ARG A 65 -23.21 -43.75 -18.49
CA ARG A 65 -23.64 -44.08 -19.84
C ARG A 65 -22.59 -45.01 -20.45
N SER A 66 -22.88 -46.31 -20.49
CA SER A 66 -22.19 -47.24 -21.37
C SER A 66 -23.25 -48.00 -22.15
N ALA A 67 -23.26 -47.73 -23.45
CA ALA A 67 -24.08 -48.41 -24.43
C ALA A 67 -23.34 -49.68 -24.87
N LYS A 68 -24.06 -50.80 -24.89
CA LYS A 68 -23.88 -51.85 -25.89
C LYS A 68 -25.19 -52.60 -26.05
#